data_AF-A0A171DF98-F1
#
_entry.id   AF-A0A171DF98-F1
#
_cell.length_a   1.000
_cell.length_b   1.000
_cell.length_c   1.000
_cell.angle_alpha   90.00
_cell.angle_beta   90.00
_cell.angle_gamma   90.00
#
_symmetry.space_group_name_H-M   'P 1'
#
loop_
_entity.id
_entity.type
_entity.pdbx_description
1 polymer ?
#
loop_
_entity_poly.entity_id
_entity_poly.type
_entity_poly.pdbx_seq_one_letter_code
_entity_poly.pdbx_strand_id
1 'polypeptide(L)'
;MFTVEISLKRNPLPLTVQRQERADAEALLQSLGGAMTSQRSQLLRLNCDASSERKVLLLSDEIASVQMYERSSGVSGRTRRPGFSLDA
;
A
#
# COMPACT_ATOMS: atom_id res chain seq x y z
N MET A 1 -2.67 13.27 3.08
CA MET A 1 -2.37 11.96 3.71
C MET A 1 -2.39 10.89 2.65
N PHE A 2 -1.31 10.13 2.53
CA PHE A 2 -1.12 9.13 1.48
C PHE A 2 -1.43 7.74 2.02
N THR A 3 -2.02 6.93 1.16
CA THR A 3 -2.40 5.56 1.45
C THR A 3 -1.67 4.64 0.48
N VAL A 4 -0.97 3.65 1.04
CA VAL A 4 -0.38 2.53 0.31
C VAL A 4 -1.22 1.30 0.59
N GLU A 5 -1.84 0.75 -0.44
CA GLU A 5 -2.62 -0.49 -0.36
C GLU A 5 -1.85 -1.65 -0.98
N ILE A 6 -1.90 -2.79 -0.29
CA ILE A 6 -1.15 -3.99 -0.60
C ILE A 6 -2.16 -5.13 -0.72
N SER A 7 -2.36 -5.61 -1.94
CA SER A 7 -3.20 -6.77 -2.20
C SER A 7 -2.37 -8.04 -2.08
N LEU A 8 -2.87 -9.04 -1.36
CA LEU A 8 -2.20 -10.33 -1.23
C LEU A 8 -2.89 -11.38 -2.10
N LYS A 9 -2.12 -12.34 -2.65
CA LYS A 9 -2.58 -13.34 -3.62
C LYS A 9 -3.81 -14.14 -3.19
N ARG A 10 -4.00 -14.34 -1.88
CA ARG A 10 -5.07 -15.16 -1.30
C ARG A 10 -5.86 -14.43 -0.21
N ASN A 11 -5.80 -13.10 -0.16
CA ASN A 11 -6.55 -12.31 0.82
C ASN A 11 -7.59 -11.45 0.11
N PRO A 12 -8.90 -11.60 0.42
CA PRO A 12 -9.95 -10.79 -0.20
C PRO A 12 -9.93 -9.32 0.24
N LEU A 13 -9.17 -8.96 1.29
CA LEU A 13 -9.04 -7.59 1.79
C LEU A 13 -7.58 -7.11 1.71
N PRO A 14 -7.33 -5.92 1.14
CA PRO A 14 -5.98 -5.37 1.07
C PRO A 14 -5.50 -4.92 2.45
N LEU A 15 -4.17 -4.96 2.67
CA LEU A 15 -3.55 -4.27 3.79
C LEU A 15 -3.36 -2.80 3.42
N THR A 16 -3.63 -1.90 4.37
CA THR A 16 -3.54 -0.46 4.15
C THR A 16 -2.53 0.15 5.10
N VAL A 17 -1.51 0.81 4.56
CA VAL A 17 -0.53 1.61 5.31
C VAL A 17 -0.74 3.07 4.98
N GLN A 18 -0.74 3.92 6.00
CA GLN A 18 -0.97 5.34 5.83
C GLN A 18 0.27 6.14 6.25
N ARG A 19 0.63 7.10 5.40
CA ARG A 19 1.75 8.03 5.60
C ARG A 19 1.25 9.47 5.56
N GLN A 20 1.84 10.31 6.39
CA GLN A 20 1.57 11.75 6.33
C GLN A 20 2.26 12.35 5.11
N GLU A 21 3.54 12.06 4.97
CA GLU A 21 4.40 12.59 3.90
C GLU A 21 4.34 11.75 2.62
N ARG A 22 4.37 12.45 1.49
CA ARG A 22 4.38 11.80 0.16
C ARG A 22 5.63 10.98 -0.06
N ALA A 23 6.79 11.54 0.31
CA ALA A 23 8.09 10.90 0.14
C ALA A 23 8.15 9.55 0.87
N ASP A 24 7.58 9.45 2.08
CA ASP A 24 7.53 8.21 2.85
C ASP A 24 6.64 7.15 2.19
N ALA A 25 5.54 7.57 1.56
CA ALA A 25 4.66 6.67 0.82
C ALA A 25 5.32 6.16 -0.46
N GLU A 26 6.02 7.02 -1.20
CA GLU A 26 6.77 6.66 -2.42
C GLU A 26 7.95 5.73 -2.09
N ALA A 27 8.68 6.01 -1.00
CA ALA A 27 9.76 5.14 -0.53
C ALA A 27 9.24 3.75 -0.15
N LEU A 28 8.09 3.67 0.51
CA LEU A 28 7.45 2.39 0.82
C LEU A 28 7.03 1.65 -0.44
N LEU A 29 6.42 2.33 -1.42
CA LEU A 29 6.03 1.75 -2.70
C LEU A 29 7.24 1.14 -3.44
N GLN A 30 8.35 1.89 -3.53
CA GLN A 30 9.58 1.45 -4.17
C GLN A 30 10.20 0.24 -3.44
N SER A 31 10.24 0.29 -2.10
CA SER A 31 10.77 -0.80 -1.27
C SER A 31 9.98 -2.09 -1.47
N LEU A 32 8.64 -2.02 -1.45
CA LEU A 32 7.78 -3.18 -1.70
C LEU A 32 7.97 -3.71 -3.13
N GLY A 33 8.00 -2.82 -4.13
CA GLY A 33 8.24 -3.21 -5.52
C GLY A 33 9.58 -3.92 -5.72
N GLY A 34 10.66 -3.45 -5.08
CA GLY A 34 11.95 -4.12 -5.10
C GLY A 34 11.93 -5.49 -4.41
N ALA A 35 11.22 -5.62 -3.28
CA ALA A 35 11.10 -6.89 -2.59
C ALA A 35 10.29 -7.94 -3.38
N MET A 36 9.32 -7.49 -4.19
CA MET A 36 8.53 -8.36 -5.08
C MET A 36 9.35 -8.93 -6.25
N THR A 37 10.40 -8.25 -6.69
CA THR A 37 11.27 -8.71 -7.80
C THR A 37 12.47 -9.52 -7.34
N SER A 38 12.68 -9.65 -6.02
CA SER A 38 13.73 -10.49 -5.44
C SER A 38 13.53 -11.97 -5.81
N GLN A 39 14.64 -12.66 -6.11
CA GLN A 39 14.65 -14.11 -6.38
C GLN A 39 14.24 -14.95 -5.16
N ARG A 40 14.35 -14.39 -3.95
CA ARG A 40 13.96 -15.04 -2.70
C ARG A 40 12.90 -14.23 -1.99
N SER A 41 11.90 -14.92 -1.42
CA SER A 41 10.90 -14.30 -0.56
C SER A 41 11.57 -13.64 0.65
N GLN A 42 11.18 -12.41 0.93
CA GLN A 42 11.69 -11.61 2.04
C GLN A 42 10.59 -11.38 3.07
N LEU A 43 10.95 -11.41 4.36
CA LEU A 43 10.05 -11.01 5.43
C LEU A 43 10.08 -9.48 5.56
N LEU A 44 8.97 -8.83 5.24
CA LEU A 44 8.83 -7.38 5.26
C LEU A 44 8.07 -6.94 6.51
N ARG A 45 8.59 -5.91 7.18
CA ARG A 45 7.92 -5.27 8.33
C ARG A 45 7.31 -3.94 7.91
N LEU A 46 6.00 -3.82 8.09
CA LEU A 46 5.24 -2.61 7.88
C LEU A 46 4.81 -2.01 9.22
N ASN A 47 4.89 -0.69 9.31
CA ASN A 47 4.41 0.10 10.45
C ASN A 47 3.48 1.20 9.92
N CYS A 48 2.47 1.61 10.68
CA CYS A 48 1.62 2.77 10.34
C CYS A 48 1.94 3.99 11.22
N ASP A 49 1.91 5.19 10.64
CA ASP A 49 2.18 6.42 11.39
C ASP A 49 0.98 6.83 12.26
N ALA A 50 -0.24 6.59 11.76
CA ALA A 50 -1.49 6.95 12.44
C ALA A 50 -1.76 6.13 13.72
N SER A 51 -1.04 5.03 13.93
CA SER A 51 -1.13 4.21 15.14
C SER A 51 0.24 3.57 15.38
N SER A 52 1.05 4.19 16.22
CA SER A 52 2.42 3.77 16.57
C SER A 52 2.56 2.31 17.04
N GLU A 53 1.45 1.65 17.37
CA GLU A 53 1.42 0.26 17.87
C GLU A 53 1.16 -0.81 16.79
N ARG A 54 0.69 -0.45 15.59
CA ARG A 54 0.35 -1.46 14.57
C ARG A 54 1.55 -1.80 13.70
N LYS A 55 2.10 -3.00 13.92
CA LYS A 55 3.15 -3.61 13.12
C LYS A 55 2.62 -4.86 12.45
N VAL A 56 2.87 -5.02 11.16
CA VAL A 56 2.50 -6.22 10.39
C VAL A 56 3.74 -6.77 9.72
N LEU A 57 3.87 -8.09 9.73
CA LEU A 57 4.84 -8.81 8.95
C LEU A 57 4.13 -9.47 7.76
N LEU A 58 4.75 -9.44 6.59
CA LEU A 58 4.30 -10.20 5.43
C LEU A 58 5.50 -10.76 4.66
N LEU A 59 5.24 -11.79 3.87
CA LEU A 59 6.22 -12.31 2.92
C LEU A 59 6.06 -11.58 1.57
N SER A 60 7.18 -11.23 0.94
CA SER A 60 7.16 -10.46 -0.32
C SER A 60 6.55 -11.23 -1.49
N ASP A 61 6.66 -12.56 -1.49
CA ASP A 61 6.07 -13.44 -2.50
C ASP A 61 4.54 -13.61 -2.37
N GLU A 62 3.94 -13.17 -1.27
CA GLU A 62 2.48 -13.14 -1.10
C GLU A 62 1.84 -11.87 -1.66
N ILE A 63 2.63 -10.86 -2.00
CA ILE A 63 2.14 -9.61 -2.58
C ILE A 63 1.71 -9.87 -4.02
N ALA A 64 0.45 -9.52 -4.33
CA ALA A 64 -0.09 -9.54 -5.68
C ALA A 64 0.05 -8.18 -6.36
N SER A 65 -0.19 -7.10 -5.63
CA SER A 65 -0.04 -5.73 -6.13
C SER A 65 0.16 -4.72 -5.00
N VAL A 66 0.76 -3.58 -5.35
CA VAL A 66 0.91 -2.42 -4.46
C VAL A 66 0.45 -1.19 -5.21
N GLN A 67 -0.33 -0.34 -4.56
CA GLN A 67 -0.80 0.93 -5.10
C GLN A 67 -0.69 2.04 -4.07
N MET A 68 -0.41 3.26 -4.54
CA MET A 68 -0.33 4.46 -3.70
C MET A 68 -1.31 5.50 -4.21
N TYR A 69 -2.05 6.15 -3.32
CA TYR A 69 -2.94 7.26 -3.65
C TYR A 69 -3.07 8.27 -2.50
N GLU A 70 -3.41 9.50 -2.83
CA GLU A 70 -3.73 10.53 -1.85
C GLU A 70 -5.21 10.43 -1.44
N ARG A 71 -5.48 10.39 -0.12
CA ARG A 71 -6.84 10.60 0.39
C ARG A 71 -7.09 12.10 0.49
N SER A 72 -7.80 12.66 -0.49
CA SER A 72 -8.30 14.03 -0.40
C SER A 72 -9.51 14.09 0.54
N SER A 73 -9.49 15.04 1.48
CA SER A 73 -10.49 15.22 2.54
C SER A 73 -11.86 15.75 2.07
N GLY A 74 -12.21 15.60 0.78
CA GLY A 74 -13.26 16.42 0.15
C GLY A 74 -14.36 15.70 -0.63
N VAL A 75 -14.37 14.37 -0.78
CA VAL A 75 -15.43 13.71 -1.59
C VAL A 75 -16.04 12.54 -0.84
N SER A 76 -17.05 12.87 -0.04
CA SER A 76 -18.06 11.92 0.40
C SER A 76 -18.83 11.42 -0.83
N GLY A 77 -18.88 10.11 -1.06
CA GLY A 77 -19.98 9.51 -1.84
C GLY A 77 -19.73 9.04 -3.27
N ARG A 78 -18.50 8.99 -3.80
CA ARG A 78 -18.24 8.22 -5.04
C ARG A 78 -17.16 7.20 -4.76
N THR A 79 -17.55 5.92 -4.73
CA THR A 79 -16.67 4.75 -4.77
C THR A 79 -15.67 4.90 -5.91
N ARG A 80 -14.55 5.60 -5.68
CA ARG A 80 -13.34 5.45 -6.47
C ARG A 80 -12.84 4.04 -6.17
N ARG A 81 -13.45 3.07 -6.84
CA ARG A 81 -12.91 1.72 -6.91
C ARG A 81 -11.48 1.87 -7.47
N PRO A 82 -10.49 1.20 -6.88
CA PRO A 82 -9.13 1.23 -7.39
C PRO A 82 -9.10 0.89 -8.88
N GLY A 83 -8.38 1.69 -9.67
CA GLY A 83 -8.29 1.57 -11.11
C GLY A 83 -7.90 2.89 -11.77
N PHE A 84 -7.43 2.83 -13.01
CA PHE A 84 -7.23 4.02 -13.84
C PHE A 84 -8.60 4.48 -14.37
N SER A 85 -8.97 5.74 -14.19
CA SER A 85 -10.05 6.35 -14.97
C SER A 85 -9.50 6.62 -16.36
N LEU A 86 -10.24 6.27 -17.42
CA LEU A 86 -9.89 6.58 -18.81
C LEU A 86 -10.19 8.04 -19.18
N ASP A 87 -10.60 8.87 -18.23
CA ASP A 87 -10.86 10.28 -18.50
C ASP A 87 -9.54 11.04 -18.54
N ALA A 88 -9.09 11.29 -19.77
CA ALA A 88 -7.99 12.17 -20.15
C ALA A 88 -8.27 13.63 -19.78
#